data_AF-A0A6G7YMJ6-F1
#
_entry.id   AF-A0A6G7YMJ6-F1
#
_cell.length_a   1.000
_cell.length_b   1.000
_cell.length_c   1.000
_cell.angle_alpha   90.00
_cell.angle_beta   90.00
_cell.angle_gamma   90.00
#
_symmetry.space_group_name_H-M   'P 1'
#
loop_
_entity.id
_entity.type
_entity.pdbx_description
1 polymer ?
#
loop_
_entity_poly.entity_id
_entity_poly.type
_entity_poly.pdbx_seq_one_letter_code
_entity_poly.pdbx_strand_id
1 'polypeptide(L)' 'MESNVRFYRRRAAEERTAAQRAITEQARSWHAKLAQDFAERADACTGMALTA' A
#
# COMPACT_ATOMS: atom_id res chain seq x y z
N MET A 1 14.89 8.40 2.44
CA MET A 1 14.22 7.23 3.04
C MET A 1 12.77 7.53 3.43
N GLU A 2 12.50 8.64 4.12
CA GLU A 2 11.15 9.09 4.50
C GLU A 2 10.17 9.26 3.31
N SER A 3 10.66 9.71 2.15
CA SER A 3 9.87 9.87 0.92
C SER A 3 9.26 8.55 0.44
N ASN A 4 9.96 7.43 0.63
CA ASN A 4 9.48 6.11 0.18
C ASN A 4 8.36 5.59 1.08
N VAL A 5 8.47 5.78 2.40
CA VAL A 5 7.41 5.39 3.35
C VAL A 5 6.12 6.15 3.07
N ARG A 6 6.19 7.47 2.92
CA ARG A 6 5.01 8.30 2.63
C ARG A 6 4.39 7.94 1.28
N PHE A 7 5.23 7.71 0.26
CA PHE A 7 4.79 7.26 -1.06
C PHE A 7 4.03 5.94 -0.98
N TYR A 8 4.61 4.91 -0.34
CA TYR A 8 3.98 3.60 -0.22
C TYR A 8 2.71 3.63 0.63
N ARG A 9 2.68 4.41 1.71
CA ARG A 9 1.45 4.62 2.50
C ARG A 9 0.34 5.27 1.67
N ARG A 10 0.66 6.29 0.87
CA ARG A 10 -0.32 6.93 0.00
C ARG A 10 -0.84 5.97 -1.07
N ARG A 11 0.05 5.24 -1.75
CA ARG A 11 -0.36 4.22 -2.73
C ARG A 11 -1.20 3.12 -2.11
N ALA A 12 -0.88 2.63 -0.92
CA ALA A 12 -1.71 1.66 -0.21
C ALA A 12 -3.14 2.17 0.03
N ALA A 13 -3.31 3.44 0.42
CA ALA A 13 -4.62 4.05 0.63
C ALA A 13 -5.41 4.26 -0.69
N GLU A 14 -4.72 4.70 -1.75
CA GLU A 14 -5.29 4.84 -3.10
C GLU A 14 -5.80 3.47 -3.62
N GLU A 15 -5.01 2.41 -3.49
CA GLU A 15 -5.38 1.06 -3.93
C GLU A 15 -6.52 0.47 -3.08
N ARG A 16 -6.58 0.73 -1.76
CA ARG A 16 -7.76 0.35 -0.95
C ARG A 16 -9.03 1.04 -1.44
N THR A 17 -8.93 2.32 -1.78
CA THR A 17 -10.06 3.08 -2.31
C THR A 17 -10.48 2.55 -3.67
N ALA A 18 -9.52 2.18 -4.53
CA ALA A 18 -9.79 1.53 -5.81
C ALA A 18 -10.47 0.16 -5.63
N ALA A 19 -10.04 -0.65 -4.64
CA ALA A 19 -10.68 -1.91 -4.32
C ALA A 19 -12.15 -1.73 -3.90
N GLN A 20 -12.44 -0.71 -3.09
CA GLN A 20 -13.80 -0.38 -2.68
C GLN A 20 -14.67 0.11 -3.84
N ARG A 21 -14.09 0.85 -4.78
CA ARG A 21 -14.78 1.37 -5.97
C ARG A 21 -14.87 0.35 -7.11
N ALA A 22 -14.11 -0.74 -7.04
CA ALA A 22 -14.08 -1.76 -8.08
C ALA A 22 -15.43 -2.49 -8.17
N ILE A 23 -15.98 -2.49 -9.38
CA ILE A 23 -17.25 -3.13 -9.71
C ILE A 23 -17.07 -4.66 -9.80
N THR A 24 -15.96 -5.11 -10.38
CA THR A 24 -15.67 -6.54 -10.53
C THR A 24 -14.89 -7.08 -9.33
N GLU A 25 -15.22 -8.31 -8.94
CA GLU A 25 -14.57 -8.99 -7.82
C GLU A 25 -13.07 -9.23 -8.08
N GLN A 26 -12.71 -9.52 -9.34
CA GLN A 26 -11.32 -9.68 -9.73
C GLN A 26 -10.52 -8.37 -9.56
N ALA A 27 -11.08 -7.23 -9.96
CA ALA A 27 -10.42 -5.93 -9.75
C ALA A 27 -10.33 -5.59 -8.26
N ARG A 28 -11.38 -5.88 -7.47
CA ARG A 28 -11.35 -5.70 -6.02
C ARG A 28 -10.23 -6.48 -5.36
N SER A 29 -10.12 -7.77 -5.68
CA SER A 29 -9.06 -8.64 -5.15
C SER A 29 -7.67 -8.20 -5.60
N TRP A 30 -7.52 -7.75 -6.85
CA TRP A 30 -6.26 -7.21 -7.35
C TRP A 30 -5.82 -5.94 -6.62
N HIS A 31 -6.71 -4.97 -6.48
CA HIS A 31 -6.43 -3.73 -5.76
C HIS A 31 -6.22 -3.98 -4.25
N ALA A 32 -6.96 -4.91 -3.65
CA ALA A 32 -6.75 -5.31 -2.26
C ALA A 32 -5.35 -5.93 -2.05
N LYS A 33 -4.92 -6.80 -2.97
CA LYS A 33 -3.56 -7.38 -2.96
C LYS A 33 -2.48 -6.30 -3.09
N LEU A 34 -2.64 -5.37 -4.04
CA LEU A 34 -1.70 -4.26 -4.22
C LEU A 34 -1.62 -3.35 -3.00
N ALA A 35 -2.76 -3.04 -2.38
CA ALA A 35 -2.80 -2.26 -1.16
C ALA A 35 -2.03 -2.93 -0.01
N GLN A 36 -2.06 -4.26 0.08
CA GLN A 36 -1.33 -5.01 1.08
C GLN A 36 0.17 -4.98 0.82
N ASP A 37 0.61 -5.24 -0.43
CA ASP A 37 2.03 -5.19 -0.81
C ASP A 37 2.65 -3.80 -0.55
N PHE A 38 1.93 -2.73 -0.88
CA PHE A 38 2.41 -1.37 -0.58
C PHE A 38 2.44 -1.07 0.92
N ALA A 39 1.51 -1.61 1.71
CA ALA A 39 1.52 -1.45 3.17
C ALA A 39 2.72 -2.18 3.79
N GLU A 40 3.03 -3.40 3.33
CA GLU A 40 4.19 -4.17 3.79
C GLU A 40 5.51 -3.48 3.43
N ARG A 41 5.64 -2.93 2.22
CA ARG A 41 6.82 -2.13 1.82
C ARG A 41 6.96 -0.86 2.64
N ALA A 42 5.85 -0.19 2.96
CA ALA A 42 5.86 0.97 3.83
C ALA A 42 6.34 0.62 5.24
N ASP A 43 5.89 -0.52 5.77
CA ASP A 43 6.29 -1.02 7.08
C ASP A 43 7.77 -1.40 7.09
N ALA A 44 8.25 -2.15 6.09
CA ALA A 44 9.67 -2.48 5.94
C ALA A 44 10.56 -1.23 5.84
N CYS A 45 10.14 -0.21 5.09
CA CYS A 45 10.86 1.05 5.00
C CYS A 45 10.81 1.86 6.31
N THR A 46 9.75 1.73 7.11
CA THR A 46 9.63 2.37 8.42
C THR A 46 10.48 1.64 9.46
N GLY A 47 10.49 0.31 9.45
CA GLY A 47 11.31 -0.53 10.31
C GLY A 47 12.80 -0.29 10.08
N MET A 48 13.26 -0.20 8.83
CA MET A 48 14.65 0.17 8.52
C MET A 48 15.01 1.58 8.99
N ALA A 49 14.06 2.52 9.03
CA ALA A 49 14.31 3.88 9.50
C ALA A 49 14.34 4.00 11.05
N LEU A 50 13.80 3.03 11.78
CA LEU A 50 13.79 2.99 13.25
C LEU A 50 15.01 2.26 13.84
N THR A 51 15.76 1.50 13.03
CA THR A 51 16.96 0.75 13.44
C THR A 51 18.28 1.43 13.07
N ALA A 52 18.27 2.69 12.61
CA ALA A 52 19.46 3.46 12.25
C ALA A 52 19.64 4.65 13.20
#